data_AF-A0A954IL18-F1
#
_entry.id   AF-A0A954IL18-F1
#
_cell.length_a   1.000
_cell.length_b   1.000
_cell.length_c   1.000
_cell.angle_alpha   90.00
_cell.angle_beta   90.00
_cell.angle_gamma   90.00
#
_symmetry.space_group_name_H-M   'P 1'
#
loop_
_entity.id
_entity.type
_entity.pdbx_description
1 polymer ?
#
loop_
_entity_poly.entity_id
_entity_poly.type
_entity_poly.pdbx_seq_one_letter_code
_entity_poly.pdbx_strand_id
1 'polypeptide(L)'
;MTFRKHVLSNGLQLITESNPSNHSVAAGFFVRTGSRDETAEISGVSHFLEHMAFKGDDRFSADDVNRVFDEIGAKYNASTSEEITMYYAAVLPEYLDKALQLLSVLMQPSLRQDDFDMEKNVILEEIGMYDDQPSFTCYDNIMSTHFAGHPLGQSILGTNESITALTSEQMRAYHRSRYHSGNITLAVTGKFDFDELIRLAEHHCAAIPSGTASRSLPDPAPAGKTLMVRKEGSVQQHIMQMGTAPRSTDDLRFAADLLSVIVGDDSGSRLFWELVDPGHAESAEIGYNEYDNAGTWMTYLSCHPEEVSDNLARMESVFDQVNAEGVTAEELEQARNKVASRIVLRGERPMGRLSSLGGNWLYRGTYRSTADDLQTVRAITLDDIRKVLNKWPLTMQTTVGVGPLASL
;
A
#
# COMPACT_ATOMS: atom_id res chain seq x y z
N MET A 1 -24.88 -8.12 3.13
CA MET A 1 -23.55 -8.68 2.80
C MET A 1 -23.35 -9.94 3.62
N THR A 2 -22.73 -10.96 3.04
CA THR A 2 -22.47 -12.23 3.74
C THR A 2 -21.01 -12.61 3.55
N PHE A 3 -20.27 -12.72 4.65
CA PHE A 3 -18.89 -13.19 4.64
C PHE A 3 -18.83 -14.72 4.67
N ARG A 4 -18.00 -15.31 3.81
CA ARG A 4 -17.66 -16.73 3.85
C ARG A 4 -16.18 -16.93 3.55
N LYS A 5 -15.60 -17.96 4.15
CA LYS A 5 -14.24 -18.42 3.86
C LYS A 5 -14.25 -19.89 3.45
N HIS A 6 -13.32 -20.26 2.59
CA HIS A 6 -13.09 -21.62 2.14
C HIS A 6 -11.59 -21.83 1.91
N VAL A 7 -11.13 -23.08 1.97
CA VAL A 7 -9.75 -23.45 1.67
C VAL A 7 -9.81 -24.45 0.53
N LEU A 8 -9.23 -24.10 -0.62
CA LEU A 8 -9.20 -24.98 -1.79
C LEU A 8 -8.33 -26.22 -1.52
N SER A 9 -8.45 -27.21 -2.39
CA SER A 9 -7.74 -28.49 -2.30
C SER A 9 -6.21 -28.36 -2.26
N ASN A 10 -5.65 -27.30 -2.86
CA ASN A 10 -4.21 -27.01 -2.82
C ASN A 10 -3.77 -26.15 -1.62
N GLY A 11 -4.69 -25.80 -0.72
CA GLY A 11 -4.44 -24.98 0.47
C GLY A 11 -4.67 -23.48 0.29
N LEU A 12 -5.07 -23.02 -0.91
CA LEU A 12 -5.30 -21.60 -1.17
C LEU A 12 -6.49 -21.10 -0.35
N GLN A 13 -6.31 -19.98 0.36
CA GLN A 13 -7.40 -19.35 1.09
C GLN A 13 -8.29 -18.54 0.14
N LEU A 14 -9.59 -18.84 0.17
CA LEU A 14 -10.64 -18.08 -0.50
C LEU A 14 -11.47 -17.35 0.57
N ILE A 15 -11.48 -16.02 0.51
CA ILE A 15 -12.35 -15.18 1.33
C ILE A 15 -13.33 -14.40 0.47
N THR A 16 -14.56 -14.27 0.95
CA THR A 16 -15.63 -13.72 0.13
C THR A 16 -16.55 -12.81 0.92
N GLU A 17 -17.04 -11.75 0.28
CA GLU A 17 -18.13 -10.91 0.78
C GLU A 17 -19.21 -10.78 -0.30
N SER A 18 -20.24 -11.62 -0.23
CA SER A 18 -21.31 -11.60 -1.23
C SER A 18 -22.35 -10.52 -0.92
N ASN A 19 -22.73 -9.75 -1.94
CA ASN A 19 -23.86 -8.84 -1.90
C ASN A 19 -24.78 -9.05 -3.12
N PRO A 20 -25.93 -9.75 -2.95
CA PRO A 20 -26.86 -10.02 -4.05
C PRO A 20 -27.44 -8.77 -4.73
N SER A 21 -27.45 -7.62 -4.05
CA SER A 21 -27.93 -6.35 -4.62
C SER A 21 -26.93 -5.67 -5.56
N ASN A 22 -25.68 -6.13 -5.61
CA ASN A 22 -24.69 -5.56 -6.51
C ASN A 22 -24.94 -6.01 -7.96
N HIS A 23 -24.48 -5.21 -8.91
CA HIS A 23 -24.54 -5.53 -10.34
C HIS A 23 -23.16 -5.88 -10.93
N SER A 24 -22.14 -5.98 -10.07
CA SER A 24 -20.78 -6.32 -10.44
C SER A 24 -20.12 -7.20 -9.37
N VAL A 25 -18.99 -7.79 -9.74
CA VAL A 25 -18.13 -8.60 -8.90
C VAL A 25 -16.69 -8.11 -9.04
N ALA A 26 -15.94 -8.10 -7.95
CA ALA A 26 -14.51 -7.84 -7.94
C ALA A 26 -13.79 -9.02 -7.32
N ALA A 27 -12.74 -9.50 -7.98
CA ALA A 27 -11.88 -10.58 -7.51
C ALA A 27 -10.42 -10.10 -7.53
N GLY A 28 -9.61 -10.60 -6.60
CA GLY A 28 -8.19 -10.32 -6.61
C GLY A 28 -7.37 -11.29 -5.78
N PHE A 29 -6.14 -11.52 -6.23
CA PHE A 29 -5.11 -12.24 -5.50
C PHE A 29 -4.27 -11.25 -4.70
N PHE A 30 -4.10 -11.55 -3.42
CA PHE A 30 -3.25 -10.81 -2.50
C PHE A 30 -2.09 -11.71 -2.12
N VAL A 31 -0.90 -11.39 -2.64
CA VAL A 31 0.34 -12.11 -2.34
C VAL A 31 1.03 -11.39 -1.19
N ARG A 32 1.31 -12.09 -0.09
CA ARG A 32 2.05 -11.52 1.05
C ARG A 32 3.54 -11.49 0.73
N THR A 33 3.91 -10.61 -0.19
CA THR A 33 5.26 -10.37 -0.66
C THR A 33 5.37 -8.94 -1.19
N GLY A 34 6.54 -8.34 -1.12
CA GLY A 34 6.82 -6.98 -1.59
C GLY A 34 8.30 -6.67 -1.43
N SER A 35 8.71 -5.41 -1.53
CA SER A 35 10.15 -5.04 -1.44
C SER A 35 10.81 -5.49 -0.13
N ARG A 36 10.07 -5.57 0.98
CA ARG A 36 10.61 -6.03 2.27
C ARG A 36 11.01 -7.50 2.29
N ASP A 37 10.55 -8.26 1.31
CA ASP A 37 10.73 -9.70 1.20
C ASP A 37 11.90 -10.07 0.26
N GLU A 38 12.64 -9.07 -0.21
CA GLU A 38 13.74 -9.18 -1.16
C GLU A 38 15.10 -9.18 -0.46
N THR A 39 16.12 -9.65 -1.18
CA THR A 39 17.52 -9.43 -0.81
C THR A 39 18.07 -8.27 -1.62
N ALA A 40 19.18 -7.66 -1.16
CA ALA A 40 19.79 -6.54 -1.86
C ALA A 40 20.16 -6.87 -3.33
N GLU A 41 20.51 -8.12 -3.62
CA GLU A 41 20.87 -8.60 -4.97
C GLU A 41 19.67 -8.71 -5.93
N ILE A 42 18.45 -8.76 -5.40
CA ILE A 42 17.22 -8.88 -6.19
C ILE A 42 16.25 -7.72 -5.90
N SER A 43 16.75 -6.61 -5.36
CA SER A 43 15.97 -5.41 -5.08
C SER A 43 15.17 -4.98 -6.32
N GLY A 44 13.88 -4.71 -6.16
CA GLY A 44 12.92 -4.40 -7.22
C GLY A 44 12.27 -5.60 -7.91
N VAL A 45 12.64 -6.84 -7.55
CA VAL A 45 12.10 -8.04 -8.22
C VAL A 45 10.59 -8.22 -8.04
N SER A 46 9.99 -7.79 -6.94
CA SER A 46 8.54 -7.93 -6.71
C SER A 46 7.75 -7.09 -7.69
N HIS A 47 8.15 -5.83 -7.88
CA HIS A 47 7.53 -4.91 -8.82
C HIS A 47 7.79 -5.35 -10.25
N PHE A 48 9.02 -5.75 -10.57
CA PHE A 48 9.32 -6.24 -11.91
C PHE A 48 8.57 -7.56 -12.21
N LEU A 49 8.40 -8.46 -11.24
CA LEU A 49 7.60 -9.66 -11.38
C LEU A 49 6.11 -9.34 -11.61
N GLU A 50 5.60 -8.24 -11.03
CA GLU A 50 4.26 -7.74 -11.30
C GLU A 50 4.05 -7.43 -12.79
N HIS A 51 4.97 -6.68 -13.40
CA HIS A 51 4.93 -6.40 -14.84
C HIS A 51 5.03 -7.69 -15.66
N MET A 52 5.95 -8.58 -15.28
CA MET A 52 6.15 -9.85 -15.95
C MET A 52 4.94 -10.78 -15.85
N ALA A 53 4.10 -10.65 -14.82
CA ALA A 53 2.86 -11.41 -14.70
C ALA A 53 1.90 -11.10 -15.85
N PHE A 54 1.81 -9.83 -16.28
CA PHE A 54 0.96 -9.40 -17.40
C PHE A 54 1.48 -9.83 -18.77
N LYS A 55 2.70 -10.37 -18.85
CA LYS A 55 3.17 -11.03 -20.07
C LYS A 55 2.49 -12.38 -20.30
N GLY A 56 1.81 -12.91 -19.28
CA GLY A 56 0.98 -14.10 -19.39
C GLY A 56 1.77 -15.40 -19.31
N ASP A 57 1.15 -16.48 -19.79
CA ASP A 57 1.67 -17.84 -19.74
C ASP A 57 1.75 -18.46 -21.15
N ASP A 58 1.93 -19.77 -21.24
CA ASP A 58 2.02 -20.49 -22.53
C ASP A 58 0.68 -20.52 -23.29
N ARG A 59 -0.43 -20.15 -22.64
CA ARG A 59 -1.79 -20.12 -23.22
C ARG A 59 -2.21 -18.72 -23.63
N PHE A 60 -1.69 -17.69 -22.95
CA PHE A 60 -2.02 -16.29 -23.19
C PHE A 60 -0.75 -15.45 -23.34
N SER A 61 -0.59 -14.83 -24.51
CA SER A 61 0.40 -13.77 -24.69
C SER A 61 -0.01 -12.50 -23.93
N ALA A 62 0.90 -11.52 -23.85
CA ALA A 62 0.59 -10.21 -23.27
C ALA A 62 -0.62 -9.54 -23.98
N ASP A 63 -0.67 -9.64 -25.31
CA ASP A 63 -1.78 -9.10 -26.11
C ASP A 63 -3.08 -9.85 -25.84
N ASP A 64 -3.02 -11.17 -25.63
CA ASP A 64 -4.20 -11.94 -25.26
C ASP A 64 -4.73 -11.57 -23.88
N VAL A 65 -3.85 -11.38 -22.88
CA VAL A 65 -4.24 -10.94 -21.54
C VAL A 65 -5.00 -9.61 -21.62
N ASN A 66 -4.44 -8.61 -22.30
CA ASN A 66 -5.06 -7.30 -22.46
C ASN A 66 -6.38 -7.38 -23.24
N ARG A 67 -6.36 -8.00 -24.42
CA ARG A 67 -7.54 -8.14 -25.29
C ARG A 67 -8.68 -8.85 -24.57
N VAL A 68 -8.41 -9.92 -23.83
CA VAL A 68 -9.46 -10.69 -23.16
C VAL A 68 -10.06 -9.89 -21.99
N PHE A 69 -9.26 -9.12 -21.24
CA PHE A 69 -9.80 -8.21 -20.24
C PHE A 69 -10.66 -7.10 -20.87
N ASP A 70 -10.24 -6.54 -22.01
CA ASP A 70 -11.00 -5.52 -22.75
C ASP A 70 -12.33 -6.07 -23.29
N GLU A 71 -12.33 -7.28 -23.85
CA GLU A 71 -13.51 -7.96 -24.40
C GLU A 71 -14.63 -8.16 -23.36
N ILE A 72 -14.27 -8.34 -22.09
CA ILE A 72 -15.22 -8.49 -20.98
C ILE A 72 -15.47 -7.18 -20.23
N GLY A 73 -14.88 -6.06 -20.69
CA GLY A 73 -14.99 -4.75 -20.06
C GLY A 73 -14.45 -4.70 -18.64
N ALA A 74 -13.38 -5.45 -18.36
CA ALA A 74 -12.81 -5.52 -17.02
C ALA A 74 -12.13 -4.21 -16.63
N LYS A 75 -12.39 -3.76 -15.40
CA LYS A 75 -11.50 -2.82 -14.72
C LYS A 75 -10.49 -3.63 -13.92
N TYR A 76 -9.30 -3.81 -14.47
CA TYR A 76 -8.23 -4.61 -13.88
C TYR A 76 -6.96 -3.78 -13.68
N ASN A 77 -6.14 -4.18 -12.71
CA ASN A 77 -4.79 -3.68 -12.53
C ASN A 77 -4.01 -4.58 -11.57
N ALA A 78 -2.77 -4.23 -11.29
CA ALA A 78 -2.03 -4.69 -10.14
C ALA A 78 -1.42 -3.52 -9.36
N SER A 79 -0.81 -3.84 -8.22
CA SER A 79 -0.01 -2.91 -7.43
C SER A 79 0.96 -3.68 -6.55
N THR A 80 2.18 -3.20 -6.43
CA THR A 80 3.19 -3.73 -5.51
C THR A 80 3.57 -2.68 -4.47
N SER A 81 3.57 -3.08 -3.20
CA SER A 81 4.09 -2.26 -2.09
C SER A 81 5.29 -2.92 -1.43
N GLU A 82 5.73 -2.38 -0.29
CA GLU A 82 6.75 -3.00 0.55
C GLU A 82 6.32 -4.39 1.02
N GLU A 83 5.01 -4.67 1.10
CA GLU A 83 4.49 -5.83 1.81
C GLU A 83 3.48 -6.67 1.02
N ILE A 84 2.85 -6.13 -0.01
CA ILE A 84 1.78 -6.81 -0.73
C ILE A 84 1.91 -6.53 -2.22
N THR A 85 1.85 -7.59 -3.02
CA THR A 85 1.52 -7.51 -4.45
C THR A 85 0.08 -7.97 -4.64
N MET A 86 -0.74 -7.10 -5.24
CA MET A 86 -2.17 -7.35 -5.49
C MET A 86 -2.43 -7.38 -7.00
N TYR A 87 -3.17 -8.38 -7.47
CA TYR A 87 -3.68 -8.46 -8.85
C TYR A 87 -5.18 -8.58 -8.81
N TYR A 88 -5.91 -7.72 -9.52
CA TYR A 88 -7.36 -7.65 -9.35
C TYR A 88 -8.11 -7.29 -10.62
N ALA A 89 -9.40 -7.63 -10.65
CA ALA A 89 -10.33 -7.24 -11.70
C ALA A 89 -11.74 -7.02 -11.13
N ALA A 90 -12.46 -6.03 -11.66
CA ALA A 90 -13.90 -5.86 -11.51
C ALA A 90 -14.61 -6.04 -12.85
N VAL A 91 -15.65 -6.86 -12.86
CA VAL A 91 -16.41 -7.27 -14.05
C VAL A 91 -17.91 -7.41 -13.75
N LEU A 92 -18.72 -7.61 -14.79
CA LEU A 92 -20.08 -8.11 -14.64
C LEU A 92 -20.08 -9.57 -14.13
N PRO A 93 -21.08 -10.01 -13.34
CA PRO A 93 -21.10 -11.35 -12.74
C PRO A 93 -20.93 -12.51 -13.73
N GLU A 94 -21.50 -12.40 -14.93
CA GLU A 94 -21.39 -13.39 -16.00
C GLU A 94 -19.97 -13.59 -16.53
N TYR A 95 -19.06 -12.63 -16.31
CA TYR A 95 -17.66 -12.70 -16.72
C TYR A 95 -16.70 -13.12 -15.59
N LEU A 96 -17.22 -13.50 -14.42
CA LEU A 96 -16.40 -13.90 -13.27
C LEU A 96 -15.47 -15.08 -13.60
N ASP A 97 -15.97 -16.08 -14.33
CA ASP A 97 -15.18 -17.22 -14.80
C ASP A 97 -13.97 -16.75 -15.62
N LYS A 98 -14.21 -15.89 -16.61
CA LYS A 98 -13.17 -15.35 -17.50
C LYS A 98 -12.15 -14.48 -16.75
N ALA A 99 -12.62 -13.65 -15.82
CA ALA A 99 -11.76 -12.84 -14.98
C ALA A 99 -10.87 -13.70 -14.05
N LEU A 100 -11.42 -14.75 -13.42
CA LEU A 100 -10.66 -15.68 -12.59
C LEU A 100 -9.64 -16.48 -13.41
N GLN A 101 -9.99 -16.88 -14.63
CA GLN A 101 -9.06 -17.52 -15.55
C GLN A 101 -7.83 -16.65 -15.79
N LEU A 102 -8.02 -15.38 -16.16
CA LEU A 102 -6.90 -14.48 -16.42
C LEU A 102 -6.12 -14.13 -15.15
N LEU A 103 -6.81 -13.84 -14.04
CA LEU A 103 -6.12 -13.56 -12.78
C LEU A 103 -5.29 -14.77 -12.31
N SER A 104 -5.73 -16.01 -12.54
CA SER A 104 -4.94 -17.18 -12.20
C SER A 104 -3.75 -17.40 -13.13
N VAL A 105 -3.84 -16.99 -14.40
CA VAL A 105 -2.70 -16.92 -15.32
C VAL A 105 -1.62 -15.99 -14.77
N LEU A 106 -1.99 -14.81 -14.25
CA LEU A 106 -1.03 -13.87 -13.66
C LEU A 106 -0.31 -14.44 -12.43
N MET A 107 -0.87 -15.46 -11.77
CA MET A 107 -0.21 -16.14 -10.64
C MET A 107 0.85 -17.15 -11.10
N GLN A 108 0.81 -17.60 -12.36
CA GLN A 108 1.71 -18.59 -12.93
C GLN A 108 2.24 -18.15 -14.31
N PRO A 109 2.91 -16.98 -14.41
CA PRO A 109 3.42 -16.49 -15.67
C PRO A 109 4.58 -17.36 -16.17
N SER A 110 4.76 -17.43 -17.50
CA SER A 110 5.84 -18.24 -18.10
C SER A 110 7.23 -17.62 -17.91
N LEU A 111 7.30 -16.32 -17.56
CA LEU A 111 8.55 -15.58 -17.33
C LEU A 111 9.55 -15.81 -18.47
N ARG A 112 9.11 -15.59 -19.72
CA ARG A 112 9.90 -15.81 -20.93
C ARG A 112 11.09 -14.85 -20.98
N GLN A 113 12.22 -15.31 -21.53
CA GLN A 113 13.45 -14.52 -21.55
C GLN A 113 13.31 -13.23 -22.38
N ASP A 114 12.71 -13.32 -23.56
CA ASP A 114 12.55 -12.15 -24.45
C ASP A 114 11.65 -11.07 -23.82
N ASP A 115 10.57 -11.48 -23.14
CA ASP A 115 9.70 -10.58 -22.40
C ASP A 115 10.45 -9.91 -21.24
N PHE A 116 11.27 -10.68 -20.52
CA PHE A 116 12.08 -10.18 -19.41
C PHE A 116 13.09 -9.13 -19.87
N ASP A 117 13.81 -9.39 -20.96
CA ASP A 117 14.80 -8.46 -21.49
C ASP A 117 14.16 -7.17 -22.01
N MET A 118 12.98 -7.27 -22.60
CA MET A 118 12.21 -6.10 -23.02
C MET A 118 11.74 -5.28 -21.81
N GLU A 119 11.07 -5.93 -20.87
CA GLU A 119 10.42 -5.29 -19.74
C GLU A 119 11.45 -4.71 -18.75
N LYS A 120 12.66 -5.28 -18.68
CA LYS A 120 13.77 -4.69 -17.93
C LYS A 120 14.04 -3.24 -18.34
N ASN A 121 13.98 -2.94 -19.65
CA ASN A 121 14.22 -1.57 -20.12
C ASN A 121 13.06 -0.64 -19.72
N VAL A 122 11.82 -1.15 -19.68
CA VAL A 122 10.66 -0.39 -19.21
C VAL A 122 10.84 0.00 -17.73
N ILE A 123 11.28 -0.94 -16.89
CA ILE A 123 11.54 -0.68 -15.47
C ILE A 123 12.69 0.33 -15.27
N LEU A 124 13.76 0.26 -16.08
CA LEU A 124 14.85 1.23 -15.99
C LEU A 124 14.41 2.65 -16.37
N GLU A 125 13.56 2.79 -17.40
CA GLU A 125 12.96 4.08 -17.76
C GLU A 125 12.02 4.58 -16.65
N GLU A 126 11.24 3.68 -16.04
CA GLU A 126 10.37 4.03 -14.91
C GLU A 126 11.17 4.53 -13.70
N ILE A 127 12.29 3.90 -13.34
CA ILE A 127 13.20 4.40 -12.30
C ILE A 127 13.62 5.84 -12.62
N GLY A 128 14.02 6.12 -13.88
CA GLY A 128 14.35 7.48 -14.31
C GLY A 128 13.18 8.47 -14.17
N MET A 129 11.97 8.06 -14.56
CA MET A 129 10.75 8.88 -14.42
C MET A 129 10.38 9.19 -12.96
N TYR A 130 10.64 8.26 -12.04
CA TYR A 130 10.42 8.47 -10.60
C TYR A 130 11.53 9.32 -9.99
N ASP A 131 12.78 9.14 -10.41
CA ASP A 131 13.91 9.98 -10.01
C ASP A 131 13.68 11.45 -10.39
N ASP A 132 12.99 11.72 -11.51
CA ASP A 132 12.62 13.07 -11.93
C ASP A 132 11.56 13.74 -11.05
N GLN A 133 10.80 12.97 -10.27
CA GLN A 133 9.75 13.47 -9.40
C GLN A 133 10.25 13.65 -7.96
N PRO A 134 10.42 14.89 -7.46
CA PRO A 134 11.04 15.13 -6.16
C PRO A 134 10.34 14.45 -4.97
N SER A 135 9.01 14.32 -5.02
CA SER A 135 8.22 13.65 -3.98
C SER A 135 8.56 12.16 -3.86
N PHE A 136 8.72 11.46 -4.98
CA PHE A 136 9.12 10.05 -5.01
C PHE A 136 10.56 9.86 -4.57
N THR A 137 11.49 10.70 -5.05
CA THR A 137 12.86 10.70 -4.52
C THR A 137 12.87 10.93 -3.01
N CYS A 138 12.01 11.82 -2.49
CA CYS A 138 11.90 12.08 -1.06
C CYS A 138 11.39 10.85 -0.30
N TYR A 139 10.37 10.16 -0.84
CA TYR A 139 9.80 8.92 -0.29
C TYR A 139 10.86 7.81 -0.17
N ASP A 140 11.56 7.49 -1.25
CA ASP A 140 12.57 6.43 -1.25
C ASP A 140 13.73 6.74 -0.29
N ASN A 141 14.15 8.01 -0.23
CA ASN A 141 15.19 8.44 0.70
C ASN A 141 14.71 8.43 2.15
N ILE A 142 13.47 8.82 2.46
CA ILE A 142 12.97 8.78 3.86
C ILE A 142 12.79 7.35 4.34
N MET A 143 12.26 6.45 3.50
CA MET A 143 12.10 5.03 3.82
C MET A 143 13.46 4.37 4.09
N SER A 144 14.41 4.50 3.17
CA SER A 144 15.76 3.92 3.33
C SER A 144 16.53 4.53 4.50
N THR A 145 16.37 5.83 4.76
CA THR A 145 17.06 6.52 5.86
C THR A 145 16.46 6.17 7.23
N HIS A 146 15.13 6.12 7.35
CA HIS A 146 14.46 5.81 8.61
C HIS A 146 14.60 4.33 8.97
N PHE A 147 14.41 3.44 8.01
CA PHE A 147 14.54 1.99 8.18
C PHE A 147 15.94 1.47 7.84
N ALA A 148 17.00 2.25 8.08
CA ALA A 148 18.37 1.88 7.69
C ALA A 148 18.76 0.45 8.14
N GLY A 149 18.94 -0.46 7.19
CA GLY A 149 19.26 -1.87 7.42
C GLY A 149 18.07 -2.78 7.79
N HIS A 150 16.88 -2.21 7.99
CA HIS A 150 15.62 -2.94 8.18
C HIS A 150 14.94 -3.20 6.81
N PRO A 151 14.28 -4.37 6.59
CA PRO A 151 13.74 -4.72 5.27
C PRO A 151 12.71 -3.73 4.69
N LEU A 152 11.93 -3.03 5.53
CA LEU A 152 11.00 -1.99 5.08
C LEU A 152 11.68 -0.80 4.39
N GLY A 153 13.00 -0.62 4.54
CA GLY A 153 13.73 0.46 3.86
C GLY A 153 14.12 0.13 2.42
N GLN A 154 13.76 -1.05 1.90
CA GLN A 154 14.05 -1.42 0.51
C GLN A 154 13.10 -0.71 -0.46
N SER A 155 13.67 -0.10 -1.50
CA SER A 155 12.90 0.55 -2.57
C SER A 155 12.04 -0.48 -3.30
N ILE A 156 10.82 -0.08 -3.68
CA ILE A 156 9.88 -0.91 -4.43
C ILE A 156 10.37 -1.13 -5.86
N LEU A 157 10.94 -0.10 -6.50
CA LEU A 157 11.46 -0.17 -7.86
C LEU A 157 12.86 -0.80 -7.92
N GLY A 158 13.56 -0.85 -6.78
CA GLY A 158 14.96 -1.23 -6.71
C GLY A 158 15.88 -0.09 -7.16
N THR A 159 17.07 -0.45 -7.62
CA THR A 159 18.06 0.49 -8.19
C THR A 159 18.42 0.11 -9.62
N ASN A 160 18.93 1.08 -10.39
CA ASN A 160 19.47 0.83 -11.72
C ASN A 160 20.47 -0.34 -11.75
N GLU A 161 21.33 -0.45 -10.74
CA GLU A 161 22.31 -1.54 -10.63
C GLU A 161 21.63 -2.88 -10.38
N SER A 162 20.70 -2.96 -9.43
CA SER A 162 20.00 -4.20 -9.10
C SER A 162 19.14 -4.71 -10.26
N ILE A 163 18.38 -3.85 -10.93
CA ILE A 163 17.54 -4.22 -12.07
C ILE A 163 18.38 -4.62 -13.29
N THR A 164 19.48 -3.91 -13.54
CA THR A 164 20.43 -4.28 -14.61
C THR A 164 21.00 -5.67 -14.35
N ALA A 165 21.44 -5.94 -13.11
CA ALA A 165 22.05 -7.21 -12.72
C ALA A 165 21.06 -8.38 -12.57
N LEU A 166 19.78 -8.10 -12.32
CA LEU A 166 18.75 -9.12 -12.10
C LEU A 166 18.62 -10.04 -13.33
N THR A 167 18.58 -11.35 -13.08
CA THR A 167 18.39 -12.37 -14.11
C THR A 167 16.98 -12.96 -14.06
N SER A 168 16.49 -13.47 -15.20
CA SER A 168 15.20 -14.16 -15.26
C SER A 168 15.15 -15.39 -14.33
N GLU A 169 16.29 -16.05 -14.10
CA GLU A 169 16.34 -17.19 -13.17
C GLU A 169 16.21 -16.76 -11.70
N GLN A 170 16.79 -15.63 -11.30
CA GLN A 170 16.56 -15.06 -9.97
C GLN A 170 15.08 -14.69 -9.78
N MET A 171 14.44 -14.11 -10.80
CA MET A 171 13.00 -13.82 -10.75
C MET A 171 12.16 -15.10 -10.65
N ARG A 172 12.47 -16.14 -11.44
CA ARG A 172 11.80 -17.45 -11.32
C ARG A 172 12.01 -18.06 -9.94
N ALA A 173 13.21 -17.95 -9.36
CA ALA A 173 13.49 -18.41 -8.01
C ALA A 173 12.66 -17.65 -6.95
N TYR A 174 12.59 -16.31 -7.07
CA TYR A 174 11.77 -15.47 -6.21
C TYR A 174 10.29 -15.84 -6.31
N HIS A 175 9.74 -15.95 -7.52
CA HIS A 175 8.37 -16.40 -7.77
C HIS A 175 8.08 -17.75 -7.12
N ARG A 176 8.92 -18.76 -7.37
CA ARG A 176 8.78 -20.09 -6.74
C ARG A 176 8.77 -20.04 -5.21
N SER A 177 9.54 -19.13 -4.61
CA SER A 177 9.63 -18.99 -3.15
C SER A 177 8.46 -18.26 -2.50
N ARG A 178 7.71 -17.43 -3.26
CA ARG A 178 6.71 -16.51 -2.72
C ARG A 178 5.28 -16.76 -3.22
N TYR A 179 5.12 -17.34 -4.42
CA TYR A 179 3.84 -17.50 -5.11
C TYR A 179 3.31 -18.94 -4.98
N HIS A 180 2.93 -19.28 -3.75
CA HIS A 180 2.31 -20.56 -3.43
C HIS A 180 1.07 -20.35 -2.55
N SER A 181 0.20 -21.36 -2.48
CA SER A 181 -1.14 -21.24 -1.93
C SER A 181 -1.20 -20.75 -0.47
N GLY A 182 -0.21 -21.10 0.37
CA GLY A 182 -0.14 -20.62 1.76
C GLY A 182 0.36 -19.18 1.95
N ASN A 183 0.79 -18.48 0.88
CA ASN A 183 1.19 -17.06 0.92
C ASN A 183 0.32 -16.17 0.04
N ILE A 184 -0.70 -16.76 -0.60
CA ILE A 184 -1.66 -16.07 -1.48
C ILE A 184 -3.05 -16.19 -0.85
N THR A 185 -3.82 -15.11 -0.89
CA THR A 185 -5.25 -15.11 -0.57
C THR A 185 -6.03 -14.67 -1.80
N LEU A 186 -7.02 -15.45 -2.22
CA LEU A 186 -8.02 -15.03 -3.20
C LEU A 186 -9.19 -14.37 -2.45
N ALA A 187 -9.45 -13.10 -2.75
CA ALA A 187 -10.61 -12.38 -2.22
C ALA A 187 -11.63 -12.09 -3.32
N VAL A 188 -12.92 -12.27 -3.04
CA VAL A 188 -14.01 -11.99 -4.00
C VAL A 188 -15.16 -11.24 -3.32
N THR A 189 -15.60 -10.14 -3.91
CA THR A 189 -16.68 -9.29 -3.36
C THR A 189 -17.70 -8.95 -4.44
N GLY A 190 -18.97 -8.77 -4.05
CA GLY A 190 -20.05 -8.40 -4.97
C GLY A 190 -21.04 -9.53 -5.27
N LYS A 191 -21.57 -9.59 -6.49
CA LYS A 191 -22.62 -10.54 -6.86
C LYS A 191 -22.05 -11.79 -7.53
N PHE A 192 -22.18 -12.92 -6.86
CA PHE A 192 -21.77 -14.25 -7.36
C PHE A 192 -22.52 -15.34 -6.58
N ASP A 193 -22.60 -16.54 -7.15
CA ASP A 193 -22.96 -17.76 -6.42
C ASP A 193 -21.69 -18.38 -5.79
N PHE A 194 -21.79 -18.83 -4.54
CA PHE A 194 -20.62 -19.26 -3.79
C PHE A 194 -20.16 -20.67 -4.14
N ASP A 195 -21.09 -21.58 -4.42
CA ASP A 195 -20.74 -22.95 -4.78
C ASP A 195 -20.12 -22.97 -6.19
N GLU A 196 -20.66 -22.16 -7.09
CA GLU A 196 -20.06 -21.93 -8.41
C GLU A 196 -18.69 -21.25 -8.30
N LEU A 197 -18.53 -20.26 -7.43
CA LEU A 197 -17.23 -19.63 -7.19
C LEU A 197 -16.18 -20.64 -6.69
N ILE A 198 -16.55 -21.53 -5.77
CA ILE A 198 -15.64 -22.60 -5.32
C ILE A 198 -15.23 -23.48 -6.51
N ARG A 199 -16.18 -23.90 -7.34
CA ARG A 199 -15.90 -24.73 -8.53
C ARG A 199 -14.94 -24.02 -9.49
N LEU A 200 -15.15 -22.73 -9.76
CA LEU A 200 -14.28 -21.92 -10.61
C LEU A 200 -12.89 -21.74 -10.00
N ALA A 201 -12.81 -21.46 -8.70
CA ALA A 201 -11.55 -21.28 -7.99
C ALA A 201 -10.73 -22.58 -7.95
N GLU A 202 -11.36 -23.73 -7.63
CA GLU A 202 -10.73 -25.05 -7.70
C GLU A 202 -10.19 -25.34 -9.10
N HIS A 203 -10.95 -25.01 -10.15
CA HIS A 203 -10.52 -25.24 -11.52
C HIS A 203 -9.33 -24.34 -11.93
N HIS A 204 -9.47 -23.03 -11.76
CA HIS A 204 -8.49 -22.06 -12.27
C HIS A 204 -7.23 -21.95 -11.42
N CYS A 205 -7.31 -22.25 -10.12
CA CYS A 205 -6.20 -22.12 -9.18
C CYS A 205 -5.49 -23.45 -8.90
N ALA A 206 -5.92 -24.57 -9.48
CA ALA A 206 -5.35 -25.90 -9.22
C ALA A 206 -3.83 -25.97 -9.43
N ALA A 207 -3.30 -25.21 -10.39
CA ALA A 207 -1.87 -25.19 -10.72
C ALA A 207 -1.01 -24.36 -9.76
N ILE A 208 -1.62 -23.53 -8.89
CA ILE A 208 -0.86 -22.77 -7.88
C ILE A 208 -0.24 -23.77 -6.90
N PRO A 209 1.09 -23.79 -6.74
CA PRO A 209 1.76 -24.79 -5.93
C PRO A 209 1.36 -24.65 -4.46
N SER A 210 1.25 -25.78 -3.76
CA SER A 210 1.10 -25.78 -2.31
C SER A 210 2.43 -25.41 -1.63
N GLY A 211 2.37 -24.70 -0.51
CA GLY A 211 3.57 -24.30 0.23
C GLY A 211 3.30 -23.25 1.29
N THR A 212 4.35 -22.85 2.01
CA THR A 212 4.33 -21.80 3.03
C THR A 212 5.56 -20.90 2.86
N ALA A 213 5.40 -19.60 3.07
CA ALA A 213 6.48 -18.62 3.08
C ALA A 213 6.48 -17.96 4.45
N SER A 214 7.68 -17.66 4.93
CA SER A 214 7.89 -16.86 6.13
C SER A 214 8.32 -15.46 5.73
N ARG A 215 7.78 -14.46 6.43
CA ARG A 215 8.29 -13.09 6.39
C ARG A 215 9.13 -12.82 7.64
N SER A 216 10.28 -12.19 7.45
CA SER A 216 11.08 -11.68 8.57
C SER A 216 10.48 -10.39 9.12
N LEU A 217 10.23 -10.36 10.42
CA LEU A 217 9.61 -9.24 11.13
C LEU A 217 10.52 -8.73 12.26
N PRO A 218 11.75 -8.26 11.96
CA PRO A 218 12.58 -7.63 12.99
C PRO A 218 11.89 -6.36 13.50
N ASP A 219 12.21 -5.95 14.73
CA ASP A 219 11.72 -4.67 15.25
C ASP A 219 12.49 -3.52 14.57
N PRO A 220 11.81 -2.45 14.12
CA PRO A 220 12.48 -1.29 13.56
C PRO A 220 13.22 -0.52 14.67
N ALA A 221 14.42 -0.05 14.36
CA ALA A 221 15.24 0.75 15.26
C ALA A 221 15.76 2.01 14.52
N PRO A 222 14.88 2.97 14.22
CA PRO A 222 15.28 4.17 13.47
C PRO A 222 16.35 4.94 14.24
N ALA A 223 17.49 5.18 13.60
CA ALA A 223 18.63 5.85 14.22
C ALA A 223 18.43 7.37 14.38
N GLY A 224 17.44 7.94 13.67
CA GLY A 224 17.20 9.37 13.54
C GLY A 224 18.30 10.05 12.71
N LYS A 225 17.91 10.70 11.60
CA LYS A 225 18.86 11.32 10.68
C LYS A 225 18.19 12.40 9.83
N THR A 226 18.96 13.42 9.49
CA THR A 226 18.60 14.40 8.47
C THR A 226 19.41 14.17 7.20
N LEU A 227 18.77 14.15 6.05
CA LEU A 227 19.39 14.06 4.73
C LEU A 227 18.79 15.12 3.79
N MET A 228 19.63 15.89 3.11
CA MET A 228 19.21 16.83 2.08
C MET A 228 19.82 16.40 0.74
N VAL A 229 18.95 16.13 -0.22
CA VAL A 229 19.30 15.76 -1.59
C VAL A 229 19.05 16.98 -2.48
N ARG A 230 20.14 17.58 -2.95
CA ARG A 230 20.04 18.69 -3.90
C ARG A 230 19.56 18.17 -5.25
N LYS A 231 18.47 18.73 -5.77
CA LYS A 231 17.94 18.42 -7.10
C LYS A 231 17.92 19.68 -7.97
N GLU A 232 18.78 19.69 -8.98
CA GLU A 232 18.83 20.79 -9.96
C GLU A 232 17.53 20.87 -10.76
N GLY A 233 17.07 22.09 -11.04
CA GLY A 233 15.81 22.33 -11.76
C GLY A 233 14.55 22.28 -10.89
N SER A 234 14.62 21.79 -9.64
CA SER A 234 13.50 21.91 -8.70
C SER A 234 13.29 23.38 -8.31
N VAL A 235 12.04 23.85 -8.32
CA VAL A 235 11.68 25.21 -7.87
C VAL A 235 11.26 25.22 -6.40
N GLN A 236 10.69 24.10 -5.93
CA GLN A 236 10.24 23.92 -4.57
C GLN A 236 11.16 23.01 -3.77
N GLN A 237 11.14 23.18 -2.46
CA GLN A 237 11.70 22.22 -1.53
C GLN A 237 10.60 21.27 -1.07
N HIS A 238 10.85 19.97 -1.23
CA HIS A 238 10.00 18.90 -0.73
C HIS A 238 10.67 18.29 0.49
N ILE A 239 9.92 18.10 1.57
CA ILE A 239 10.42 17.54 2.82
C ILE A 239 9.46 16.47 3.32
N MET A 240 10.00 15.31 3.66
CA MET A 240 9.29 14.28 4.39
C MET A 240 9.97 14.05 5.72
N GLN A 241 9.18 13.90 6.76
CA GLN A 241 9.66 13.49 8.07
C GLN A 241 8.96 12.22 8.51
N MET A 242 9.64 11.41 9.32
CA MET A 242 9.11 10.12 9.75
C MET A 242 9.35 9.87 11.24
N GLY A 243 8.30 9.41 11.91
CA GLY A 243 8.29 9.02 13.32
C GLY A 243 7.66 7.66 13.52
N THR A 244 7.80 7.09 14.72
CA THR A 244 7.22 5.78 15.05
C THR A 244 5.73 5.90 15.37
N ALA A 245 4.90 5.00 14.85
CA ALA A 245 3.46 4.93 15.09
C ALA A 245 3.00 3.47 15.39
N PRO A 246 1.73 3.22 15.73
CA PRO A 246 1.25 1.87 16.01
C PRO A 246 1.42 0.93 14.81
N ARG A 247 1.77 -0.33 15.07
CA ARG A 247 1.81 -1.37 14.03
C ARG A 247 0.41 -1.83 13.62
N SER A 248 0.31 -2.54 12.50
CA SER A 248 -0.97 -3.01 11.95
C SER A 248 -1.79 -3.91 12.90
N THR A 249 -1.15 -4.61 13.83
CA THR A 249 -1.84 -5.45 14.82
C THR A 249 -2.21 -4.72 16.11
N ASP A 250 -1.91 -3.43 16.24
CA ASP A 250 -2.28 -2.65 17.42
C ASP A 250 -3.77 -2.25 17.37
N ASP A 251 -4.41 -2.29 18.53
CA ASP A 251 -5.82 -1.92 18.67
C ASP A 251 -6.04 -0.41 18.52
N LEU A 252 -5.01 0.41 18.75
CA LEU A 252 -5.07 1.87 18.64
C LEU A 252 -4.88 2.40 17.21
N ARG A 253 -4.68 1.53 16.20
CA ARG A 253 -4.47 1.95 14.80
C ARG A 253 -5.57 2.87 14.23
N PHE A 254 -6.83 2.64 14.60
CA PHE A 254 -7.93 3.50 14.14
C PHE A 254 -7.93 4.86 14.84
N ALA A 255 -7.46 4.91 16.09
CA ALA A 255 -7.26 6.17 16.80
C ALA A 255 -6.07 6.93 16.20
N ALA A 256 -5.02 6.23 15.76
CA ALA A 256 -3.91 6.83 15.04
C ALA A 256 -4.30 7.37 13.66
N ASP A 257 -5.11 6.65 12.89
CA ASP A 257 -5.68 7.13 11.63
C ASP A 257 -6.48 8.43 11.84
N LEU A 258 -7.40 8.45 12.82
CA LEU A 258 -8.15 9.67 13.16
C LEU A 258 -7.23 10.81 13.61
N LEU A 259 -6.18 10.52 14.39
CA LEU A 259 -5.21 11.54 14.79
C LEU A 259 -4.51 12.14 13.57
N SER A 260 -4.07 11.34 12.59
CA SER A 260 -3.47 11.87 11.35
C SER A 260 -4.44 12.77 10.58
N VAL A 261 -5.73 12.40 10.52
CA VAL A 261 -6.77 13.22 9.87
C VAL A 261 -6.99 14.56 10.59
N ILE A 262 -6.98 14.57 11.92
CA ILE A 262 -7.12 15.82 12.69
C ILE A 262 -5.93 16.75 12.42
N VAL A 263 -4.72 16.18 12.40
CA VAL A 263 -3.49 16.98 12.40
C VAL A 263 -3.12 17.45 11.00
N GLY A 264 -3.16 16.59 9.99
CA GLY A 264 -2.60 16.93 8.67
C GLY A 264 -3.25 16.23 7.49
N ASP A 265 -4.57 16.07 7.51
CA ASP A 265 -5.32 15.83 6.28
C ASP A 265 -5.23 17.04 5.33
N ASP A 266 -5.50 16.83 4.05
CA ASP A 266 -5.41 17.82 2.97
C ASP A 266 -6.28 19.08 3.14
N SER A 267 -7.27 19.01 4.03
CA SER A 267 -8.29 20.04 4.22
C SER A 267 -8.89 19.96 5.61
N GLY A 268 -9.05 21.13 6.23
CA GLY A 268 -9.72 21.27 7.53
C GLY A 268 -8.95 20.68 8.71
N SER A 269 -7.68 20.32 8.53
CA SER A 269 -6.76 19.85 9.56
C SER A 269 -5.97 21.01 10.17
N ARG A 270 -5.25 20.77 11.28
CA ARG A 270 -4.41 21.81 11.91
C ARG A 270 -3.31 22.31 10.97
N LEU A 271 -2.62 21.42 10.26
CA LEU A 271 -1.57 21.80 9.30
C LEU A 271 -2.15 22.56 8.10
N PHE A 272 -3.35 22.19 7.62
CA PHE A 272 -4.01 22.93 6.56
C PHE A 272 -4.23 24.40 6.94
N TRP A 273 -4.82 24.66 8.12
CA TRP A 273 -5.12 26.03 8.56
C TRP A 273 -3.88 26.83 8.95
N GLU A 274 -2.82 26.17 9.44
CA GLU A 274 -1.59 26.85 9.85
C GLU A 274 -0.64 27.13 8.67
N LEU A 275 -0.55 26.22 7.69
CA LEU A 275 0.44 26.33 6.60
C LEU A 275 -0.17 26.55 5.21
N VAL A 276 -1.21 25.79 4.85
CA VAL A 276 -1.71 25.76 3.46
C VAL A 276 -2.66 26.92 3.17
N ASP A 277 -3.69 27.11 4.00
CA ASP A 277 -4.69 28.18 3.81
C ASP A 277 -4.07 29.60 3.82
N PRO A 278 -3.11 29.92 4.70
CA PRO A 278 -2.41 31.22 4.67
C PRO A 278 -1.41 31.37 3.53
N GLY A 279 -1.10 30.29 2.80
CA GLY A 279 -0.17 30.29 1.66
C GLY A 279 1.32 30.18 2.03
N HIS A 280 1.66 29.66 3.22
CA HIS A 280 3.04 29.41 3.62
C HIS A 280 3.65 28.16 2.95
N ALA A 281 2.81 27.19 2.60
CA ALA A 281 3.20 25.98 1.89
C ALA A 281 2.13 25.59 0.85
N GLU A 282 2.55 24.93 -0.23
CA GLU A 282 1.61 24.34 -1.19
C GLU A 282 0.99 23.06 -0.64
N SER A 283 1.74 22.31 0.17
CA SER A 283 1.26 21.09 0.82
C SER A 283 1.90 20.95 2.19
N ALA A 284 1.12 20.57 3.20
CA ALA A 284 1.59 20.27 4.54
C ALA A 284 0.66 19.21 5.16
N GLU A 285 1.11 17.97 5.19
CA GLU A 285 0.28 16.81 5.54
C GLU A 285 0.99 15.87 6.51
N ILE A 286 0.21 15.05 7.22
CA ILE A 286 0.69 13.90 7.99
C ILE A 286 -0.22 12.69 7.73
N GLY A 287 0.40 11.56 7.41
CA GLY A 287 -0.25 10.27 7.26
C GLY A 287 0.16 9.30 8.36
N TYR A 288 -0.71 8.32 8.58
CA TYR A 288 -0.42 7.13 9.36
C TYR A 288 -0.26 5.94 8.41
N ASN A 289 0.91 5.29 8.44
CA ASN A 289 1.16 4.05 7.70
C ASN A 289 1.30 2.89 8.68
N GLU A 290 0.47 1.87 8.50
CA GLU A 290 0.57 0.61 9.24
C GLU A 290 1.30 -0.45 8.40
N TYR A 291 2.26 -1.14 9.02
CA TYR A 291 2.99 -2.25 8.41
C TYR A 291 2.92 -3.51 9.28
N ASP A 292 3.38 -4.64 8.77
CA ASP A 292 3.57 -5.85 9.57
C ASP A 292 4.73 -5.67 10.56
N ASN A 293 4.41 -5.69 11.86
CA ASN A 293 5.30 -5.41 12.99
C ASN A 293 5.96 -4.01 13.03
N ALA A 294 5.46 -3.03 12.28
CA ALA A 294 5.93 -1.64 12.33
C ALA A 294 4.81 -0.66 11.99
N GLY A 295 5.00 0.62 12.30
CA GLY A 295 4.09 1.69 11.89
C GLY A 295 4.80 3.03 11.93
N THR A 296 4.40 3.95 11.05
CA THR A 296 5.04 5.26 10.94
C THR A 296 4.03 6.40 10.86
N TRP A 297 4.40 7.51 11.49
CA TRP A 297 3.93 8.82 11.10
C TRP A 297 4.79 9.27 9.94
N MET A 298 4.19 9.79 8.87
CA MET A 298 4.92 10.29 7.72
C MET A 298 4.36 11.65 7.32
N THR A 299 5.19 12.67 7.31
CA THR A 299 4.79 14.01 6.86
C THR A 299 5.19 14.26 5.42
N TYR A 300 4.50 15.19 4.77
CA TYR A 300 4.93 15.76 3.50
C TYR A 300 4.73 17.28 3.53
N LEU A 301 5.78 18.03 3.22
CA LEU A 301 5.81 19.48 3.11
C LEU A 301 6.36 19.85 1.73
N SER A 302 5.66 20.74 1.01
CA SER A 302 6.16 21.37 -0.22
C SER A 302 6.02 22.89 -0.11
N CYS A 303 7.13 23.62 -0.19
CA CYS A 303 7.16 25.08 -0.06
C CYS A 303 8.35 25.72 -0.78
N HIS A 304 8.41 27.06 -0.77
CA HIS A 304 9.57 27.76 -1.27
C HIS A 304 10.80 27.49 -0.38
N PRO A 305 12.02 27.34 -0.96
CA PRO A 305 13.23 27.00 -0.19
C PRO A 305 13.54 27.94 0.97
N GLU A 306 13.20 29.22 0.84
CA GLU A 306 13.42 30.26 1.86
C GLU A 306 12.46 30.16 3.05
N GLU A 307 11.31 29.49 2.90
CA GLU A 307 10.29 29.33 3.96
C GLU A 307 10.42 28.01 4.72
N VAL A 308 11.33 27.13 4.31
CA VAL A 308 11.49 25.77 4.86
C VAL A 308 11.69 25.78 6.38
N SER A 309 12.61 26.60 6.88
CA SER A 309 12.94 26.62 8.31
C SER A 309 11.74 27.09 9.15
N ASP A 310 11.07 28.15 8.70
CA ASP A 310 9.89 28.70 9.37
C ASP A 310 8.72 27.72 9.33
N ASN A 311 8.50 27.04 8.19
CA ASN A 311 7.43 26.06 8.03
C ASN A 311 7.66 24.80 8.87
N LEU A 312 8.89 24.30 8.96
CA LEU A 312 9.21 23.19 9.85
C LEU A 312 8.98 23.56 11.32
N ALA A 313 9.33 24.79 11.73
CA ALA A 313 9.05 25.29 13.08
C ALA A 313 7.54 25.40 13.36
N ARG A 314 6.74 25.81 12.36
CA ARG A 314 5.26 25.81 12.48
C ARG A 314 4.70 24.40 12.65
N MET A 315 5.15 23.45 11.83
CA MET A 315 4.74 22.05 11.94
C MET A 315 5.10 21.46 13.31
N GLU A 316 6.33 21.69 13.78
CA GLU A 316 6.78 21.25 15.11
C GLU A 316 5.93 21.87 16.22
N SER A 317 5.63 23.18 16.15
CA SER A 317 4.73 23.85 17.10
C SER A 317 3.33 23.23 17.13
N VAL A 318 2.76 22.87 15.98
CA VAL A 318 1.47 22.15 15.91
C VAL A 318 1.58 20.78 16.58
N PHE A 319 2.64 20.02 16.30
CA PHE A 319 2.85 18.70 16.90
C PHE A 319 3.04 18.78 18.41
N ASP A 320 3.85 19.72 18.91
CA ASP A 320 4.06 19.95 20.34
C ASP A 320 2.77 20.30 21.06
N GLN A 321 1.95 21.17 20.47
CA GLN A 321 0.64 21.49 21.03
C GLN A 321 -0.27 20.26 21.08
N VAL A 322 -0.34 19.47 20.00
CA VAL A 322 -1.14 18.24 19.98
C VAL A 322 -0.64 17.22 21.00
N ASN A 323 0.68 17.04 21.13
CA ASN A 323 1.28 16.13 22.10
C ASN A 323 0.95 16.56 23.54
N ALA A 324 1.08 17.85 23.85
CA ALA A 324 0.83 18.40 25.19
C ALA A 324 -0.67 18.45 25.53
N GLU A 325 -1.48 19.08 24.67
CA GLU A 325 -2.86 19.46 24.96
C GLU A 325 -3.87 18.45 24.41
N GLY A 326 -3.48 17.63 23.43
CA GLY A 326 -4.36 16.70 22.73
C GLY A 326 -5.20 17.39 21.65
N VAL A 327 -6.31 16.74 21.30
CA VAL A 327 -7.29 17.22 20.32
C VAL A 327 -8.61 17.59 21.00
N THR A 328 -9.41 18.44 20.36
CA THR A 328 -10.72 18.83 20.87
C THR A 328 -11.80 17.80 20.50
N ALA A 329 -12.95 17.89 21.17
CA ALA A 329 -14.10 17.03 20.85
C ALA A 329 -14.65 17.32 19.45
N GLU A 330 -14.61 18.59 19.04
CA GLU A 330 -15.05 19.08 17.74
C GLU A 330 -14.15 18.54 16.62
N GLU A 331 -12.83 18.60 16.81
CA GLU A 331 -11.84 18.04 15.88
C GLU A 331 -12.03 16.52 15.71
N LEU A 332 -12.20 15.79 16.82
CA LEU A 332 -12.44 14.36 16.78
C LEU A 332 -13.73 14.03 16.04
N GLU A 333 -14.81 14.77 16.28
CA GLU A 333 -16.07 14.54 15.56
C GLU A 333 -15.94 14.85 14.07
N GLN A 334 -15.29 15.94 13.68
CA GLN A 334 -15.03 16.24 12.28
C GLN A 334 -14.24 15.11 11.59
N ALA A 335 -13.17 14.62 12.23
CA ALA A 335 -12.38 13.51 11.71
C ALA A 335 -13.18 12.20 11.61
N ARG A 336 -14.01 11.88 12.61
CA ARG A 336 -14.91 10.71 12.56
C ARG A 336 -15.88 10.79 11.40
N ASN A 337 -16.48 11.95 11.14
CA ASN A 337 -17.35 12.15 9.99
C ASN A 337 -16.62 11.96 8.66
N LYS A 338 -15.40 12.53 8.53
CA LYS A 338 -14.59 12.42 7.32
C LYS A 338 -14.18 10.96 7.04
N VAL A 339 -13.66 10.26 8.04
CA VAL A 339 -13.26 8.84 7.92
C VAL A 339 -14.47 7.93 7.71
N ALA A 340 -15.58 8.13 8.44
CA ALA A 340 -16.80 7.36 8.23
C ALA A 340 -17.35 7.51 6.81
N SER A 341 -17.33 8.73 6.27
CA SER A 341 -17.72 9.01 4.89
C SER A 341 -16.82 8.27 3.89
N ARG A 342 -15.49 8.36 4.06
CA ARG A 342 -14.50 7.63 3.23
C ARG A 342 -14.75 6.12 3.23
N ILE A 343 -14.98 5.52 4.40
CA ILE A 343 -15.27 4.08 4.56
C ILE A 343 -16.54 3.67 3.80
N VAL A 344 -17.63 4.43 3.97
CA VAL A 344 -18.91 4.12 3.32
C VAL A 344 -18.82 4.28 1.81
N LEU A 345 -18.40 5.45 1.33
CA LEU A 345 -18.38 5.77 -0.10
C LEU A 345 -17.44 4.84 -0.87
N ARG A 346 -16.30 4.46 -0.28
CA ARG A 346 -15.41 3.44 -0.85
C ARG A 346 -16.09 2.06 -0.83
N GLY A 347 -16.74 1.71 0.28
CA GLY A 347 -17.38 0.42 0.49
C GLY A 347 -18.66 0.17 -0.34
N GLU A 348 -19.22 1.17 -1.00
CA GLU A 348 -20.36 1.01 -1.91
C GLU A 348 -20.00 0.27 -3.20
N ARG A 349 -18.72 0.25 -3.58
CA ARG A 349 -18.24 -0.42 -4.80
C ARG A 349 -17.54 -1.73 -4.44
N PRO A 350 -17.75 -2.84 -5.19
CA PRO A 350 -17.02 -4.10 -4.96
C PRO A 350 -15.51 -3.92 -4.89
N MET A 351 -14.92 -3.12 -5.79
CA MET A 351 -13.48 -2.88 -5.77
C MET A 351 -13.00 -2.23 -4.45
N GLY A 352 -13.78 -1.29 -3.90
CA GLY A 352 -13.44 -0.67 -2.62
C GLY A 352 -13.52 -1.67 -1.46
N ARG A 353 -14.51 -2.57 -1.46
CA ARG A 353 -14.61 -3.66 -0.48
C ARG A 353 -13.50 -4.70 -0.66
N LEU A 354 -13.10 -5.00 -1.89
CA LEU A 354 -12.04 -5.97 -2.19
C LEU A 354 -10.73 -5.58 -1.51
N SER A 355 -10.29 -4.33 -1.64
CA SER A 355 -9.06 -3.84 -0.99
C SER A 355 -9.14 -3.97 0.53
N SER A 356 -10.25 -3.52 1.15
CA SER A 356 -10.42 -3.61 2.61
C SER A 356 -10.47 -5.05 3.12
N LEU A 357 -11.15 -5.94 2.38
CA LEU A 357 -11.27 -7.36 2.73
C LEU A 357 -9.91 -8.05 2.67
N GLY A 358 -9.20 -7.92 1.54
CA GLY A 358 -7.90 -8.57 1.32
C GLY A 358 -6.82 -8.02 2.26
N GLY A 359 -6.70 -6.70 2.38
CA GLY A 359 -5.73 -6.08 3.28
C GLY A 359 -5.91 -6.49 4.74
N ASN A 360 -7.14 -6.39 5.27
CA ASN A 360 -7.41 -6.80 6.66
C ASN A 360 -7.12 -8.29 6.89
N TRP A 361 -7.44 -9.15 5.92
CA TRP A 361 -7.18 -10.57 6.04
C TRP A 361 -5.69 -10.89 6.04
N LEU A 362 -4.92 -10.25 5.16
CA LEU A 362 -3.50 -10.55 4.98
C LEU A 362 -2.66 -10.17 6.22
N TYR A 363 -3.00 -9.05 6.87
CA TYR A 363 -2.32 -8.61 8.10
C TYR A 363 -2.82 -9.31 9.36
N ARG A 364 -4.15 -9.52 9.48
CA ARG A 364 -4.79 -9.83 10.77
C ARG A 364 -5.56 -11.15 10.77
N GLY A 365 -5.84 -11.73 9.60
CA GLY A 365 -6.67 -12.94 9.47
C GLY A 365 -8.12 -12.73 9.94
N THR A 366 -8.58 -11.47 9.96
CA THR A 366 -9.89 -11.09 10.49
C THR A 366 -10.77 -10.45 9.41
N TYR A 367 -12.03 -10.85 9.36
CA TYR A 367 -13.06 -10.16 8.60
C TYR A 367 -13.61 -8.96 9.38
N ARG A 368 -13.80 -7.84 8.68
CA ARG A 368 -14.50 -6.65 9.19
C ARG A 368 -15.44 -6.12 8.11
N SER A 369 -16.73 -6.00 8.45
CA SER A 369 -17.72 -5.37 7.59
C SER A 369 -17.57 -3.85 7.63
N THR A 370 -18.15 -3.16 6.64
CA THR A 370 -18.27 -1.69 6.66
C THR A 370 -18.94 -1.20 7.95
N ALA A 371 -19.92 -1.95 8.47
CA ALA A 371 -20.61 -1.60 9.71
C ALA A 371 -19.69 -1.72 10.94
N ASP A 372 -18.83 -2.75 10.99
CA ASP A 372 -17.86 -2.93 12.07
C ASP A 372 -16.83 -1.80 12.09
N ASP A 373 -16.30 -1.43 10.90
CA ASP A 373 -15.36 -0.32 10.76
C ASP A 373 -15.99 1.01 11.18
N LEU A 374 -17.22 1.29 10.75
CA LEU A 374 -17.96 2.48 11.18
C LEU A 374 -18.22 2.51 12.68
N GLN A 375 -18.60 1.38 13.27
CA GLN A 375 -18.83 1.28 14.70
C GLN A 375 -17.52 1.55 15.47
N THR A 376 -16.40 1.00 15.02
CA THR A 376 -15.09 1.24 15.62
C THR A 376 -14.70 2.71 15.53
N VAL A 377 -14.78 3.33 14.35
CA VAL A 377 -14.45 4.76 14.18
C VAL A 377 -15.34 5.65 15.07
N ARG A 378 -16.65 5.37 15.14
CA ARG A 378 -17.59 6.12 15.98
C ARG A 378 -17.34 5.95 17.48
N ALA A 379 -16.83 4.79 17.89
CA ALA A 379 -16.58 4.47 19.29
C ALA A 379 -15.30 5.10 19.85
N ILE A 380 -14.40 5.59 18.98
CA ILE A 380 -13.14 6.20 19.43
C ILE A 380 -13.40 7.45 20.24
N THR A 381 -12.67 7.55 21.35
CA THR A 381 -12.77 8.64 22.32
C THR A 381 -11.50 9.48 22.35
N LEU A 382 -11.58 10.66 22.98
CA LEU A 382 -10.41 11.51 23.24
C LEU A 382 -9.34 10.80 24.09
N ASP A 383 -9.76 9.88 24.97
CA ASP A 383 -8.84 9.08 25.77
C ASP A 383 -8.03 8.10 24.90
N ASP A 384 -8.64 7.54 23.86
CA ASP A 384 -7.93 6.67 22.91
C ASP A 384 -6.91 7.45 22.08
N ILE A 385 -7.25 8.66 21.64
CA ILE A 385 -6.29 9.58 21.00
C ILE A 385 -5.14 9.92 21.97
N ARG A 386 -5.45 10.21 23.24
CA ARG A 386 -4.42 10.47 24.25
C ARG A 386 -3.52 9.24 24.48
N LYS A 387 -4.07 8.02 24.47
CA LYS A 387 -3.26 6.78 24.55
C LYS A 387 -2.31 6.64 23.37
N VAL A 388 -2.74 7.01 22.16
CA VAL A 388 -1.86 7.05 20.98
C VAL A 388 -0.73 8.04 21.23
N LEU A 389 -1.02 9.29 21.55
CA LEU A 389 -0.02 10.34 21.78
C LEU A 389 0.99 9.99 22.89
N ASN A 390 0.54 9.33 23.96
CA ASN A 390 1.41 8.93 25.06
C ASN A 390 2.39 7.80 24.67
N LYS A 391 1.99 6.91 23.76
CA LYS A 391 2.81 5.76 23.32
C LYS A 391 3.65 6.09 22.08
N TRP A 392 3.08 6.86 21.17
CA TRP A 392 3.62 7.27 19.88
C TRP A 392 3.36 8.76 19.68
N PRO A 393 4.07 9.63 20.41
CA PRO A 393 3.94 11.06 20.22
C PRO A 393 4.27 11.43 18.77
N LEU A 394 3.71 12.54 18.31
CA LEU A 394 4.04 13.13 17.01
C LEU A 394 5.45 13.73 17.07
N THR A 395 6.46 12.86 17.06
CA THR A 395 7.88 13.21 17.10
C THR A 395 8.55 12.60 15.89
N MET A 396 9.09 13.47 15.03
CA MET A 396 9.74 13.04 13.80
C MET A 396 11.23 12.80 14.05
N GLN A 397 11.67 11.57 13.84
CA GLN A 397 13.04 11.13 14.12
C GLN A 397 13.94 11.33 12.90
N THR A 398 13.37 11.16 11.70
CA THR A 398 14.10 11.25 10.45
C THR A 398 13.51 12.36 9.60
N THR A 399 14.35 13.15 8.95
CA THR A 399 13.94 14.19 8.00
C THR A 399 14.71 14.01 6.70
N VAL A 400 14.02 14.03 5.58
CA VAL A 400 14.61 14.03 4.25
C VAL A 400 14.05 15.21 3.47
N GLY A 401 14.92 15.99 2.86
CA GLY A 401 14.53 17.03 1.91
C GLY A 401 15.08 16.76 0.51
N VAL A 402 14.27 17.00 -0.52
CA VAL A 402 14.67 16.97 -1.93
C VAL A 402 14.31 18.32 -2.56
N GLY A 403 15.29 19.00 -3.15
CA GLY A 403 15.06 20.31 -3.76
C GLY A 403 16.31 21.20 -3.85
N PRO A 404 16.15 22.52 -3.91
CA PRO A 404 17.26 23.47 -4.06
C PRO A 404 18.25 23.50 -2.89
N LEU A 405 17.80 23.17 -1.67
CA LEU A 405 18.63 23.29 -0.47
C LEU A 405 19.64 22.14 -0.35
N ALA A 406 20.86 22.48 0.10
CA ALA A 406 21.91 21.51 0.42
C ALA A 406 22.00 21.15 1.92
N SER A 407 21.35 21.94 2.77
CA SER A 407 21.24 21.74 4.23
C SER A 407 19.94 22.39 4.71
N LEU A 408 19.42 21.93 5.85
CA LEU A 408 18.35 22.62 6.59
C LEU A 408 18.89 23.83 7.35
#